data_AF-A0A937XLD3-F1
#
_entry.id   AF-A0A937XLD3-F1
#
_cell.length_a   1.000
_cell.length_b   1.000
_cell.length_c   1.000
_cell.angle_alpha   90.00
_cell.angle_beta   90.00
_cell.angle_gamma   90.00
#
_symmetry.space_group_name_H-M   'P 1'
#
loop_
_entity.id
_entity.type
_entity.pdbx_description
1 polymer ?
#
loop_
_entity_poly.entity_id
_entity_poly.type
_entity_poly.pdbx_seq_one_letter_code
_entity_poly.pdbx_strand_id
1 'polypeptide(L)'
;MYQLNRWPAWVIFGLGLLLLPFLIKDFRVFQLSLMLIYAIALLGLNILTGYGGQISLGHGAFYAIGGYCAAILMDRFGLPYMATIPVAAAVCFVAGIL
;
A
#
# COMPACT_ATOMS: atom_id res chain seq x y z
N MET A 1 32.73 -12.89 -14.63
CA MET A 1 31.55 -12.72 -13.75
C MET A 1 30.36 -12.30 -14.61
N TYR A 2 29.39 -13.19 -14.85
CA TYR A 2 28.17 -12.88 -15.61
C TYR A 2 27.26 -11.97 -14.76
N GLN A 3 27.24 -10.67 -15.05
CA GLN A 3 26.20 -9.77 -14.54
C GLN A 3 24.90 -10.10 -15.27
N LEU A 4 24.15 -11.09 -14.78
CA LEU A 4 22.84 -11.43 -15.33
C LEU A 4 21.92 -10.21 -15.18
N ASN A 5 21.40 -9.73 -16.30
CA ASN A 5 20.38 -8.69 -16.37
C ASN A 5 19.15 -9.11 -15.54
N ARG A 6 19.00 -8.59 -14.31
CA ARG A 6 17.91 -8.99 -13.38
C ARG A 6 16.59 -8.25 -13.67
N TRP A 7 16.62 -7.21 -14.51
CA TRP A 7 15.44 -6.46 -14.94
C TRP A 7 14.32 -7.33 -15.52
N PRO A 8 14.57 -8.28 -16.44
CA PRO A 8 13.52 -9.18 -16.93
C PRO A 8 12.86 -10.00 -15.81
N ALA A 9 13.60 -10.41 -14.78
CA ALA A 9 13.02 -11.17 -13.67
C ALA A 9 12.02 -10.35 -12.85
N TRP A 10 12.32 -9.08 -12.59
CA TRP A 10 11.39 -8.17 -11.91
C TRP A 10 10.14 -7.87 -12.73
N VAL A 11 10.30 -7.73 -14.05
CA VAL A 11 9.17 -7.51 -14.98
C VAL A 11 8.26 -8.73 -15.02
N ILE A 12 8.82 -9.95 -15.14
CA ILE A 12 8.04 -11.19 -15.15
C ILE A 12 7.29 -11.38 -13.83
N PHE A 13 7.94 -11.08 -12.70
CA PHE A 13 7.31 -11.16 -11.38
C PHE A 13 6.15 -10.17 -11.25
N GLY A 14 6.33 -8.91 -11.67
CA GLY A 14 5.28 -7.89 -11.65
C GLY A 14 4.09 -8.26 -12.57
N LEU A 15 4.37 -8.76 -13.77
CA LEU A 15 3.34 -9.20 -14.71
C LEU A 15 2.54 -10.40 -14.16
N GLY A 16 3.24 -11.35 -13.52
CA GLY A 16 2.63 -12.50 -12.87
C GLY A 16 1.67 -12.08 -11.76
N LEU A 17 2.03 -11.09 -10.95
CA LEU A 17 1.17 -10.54 -9.90
C LEU A 17 -0.10 -9.88 -10.46
N LEU A 18 0.00 -9.20 -11.61
CA LEU A 18 -1.12 -8.51 -12.25
C LEU A 18 -2.15 -9.49 -12.83
N LEU A 19 -1.70 -10.64 -13.33
CA LEU A 19 -2.56 -11.67 -13.91
C LEU A 19 -3.14 -12.61 -12.84
N LEU A 20 -2.50 -12.70 -11.69
CA LEU A 20 -2.87 -13.54 -10.54
C LEU A 20 -4.33 -13.39 -10.07
N PRO A 21 -4.91 -12.17 -9.91
CA PRO A 21 -6.31 -12.03 -9.48
C PRO A 21 -7.31 -12.61 -10.47
N PHE A 22 -6.96 -12.77 -11.74
CA PHE A 22 -7.85 -13.35 -12.76
C PHE A 22 -7.87 -14.88 -12.75
N LEU A 23 -6.89 -15.52 -12.10
CA LEU A 23 -6.74 -16.98 -12.08
C LEU A 23 -7.25 -17.62 -10.77
N ILE A 24 -7.51 -16.83 -9.71
CA ILE A 24 -7.78 -17.35 -8.36
C ILE A 24 -9.14 -16.87 -7.82
N LYS A 25 -9.77 -17.69 -6.98
CA LYS A 25 -11.03 -17.38 -6.26
C LYS A 25 -10.94 -16.13 -5.37
N ASP A 26 -12.05 -15.41 -5.24
CA ASP A 26 -12.17 -14.09 -4.61
C ASP A 26 -11.56 -13.98 -3.20
N PHE A 27 -11.76 -14.98 -2.35
CA PHE A 27 -11.23 -14.96 -0.98
C PHE A 27 -9.69 -14.86 -0.92
N ARG A 28 -9.01 -15.57 -1.82
CA ARG A 28 -7.54 -15.52 -1.89
C ARG A 28 -7.06 -14.20 -2.49
N VAL A 29 -7.83 -13.62 -3.43
CA VAL A 29 -7.55 -12.28 -3.97
C VAL A 29 -7.66 -11.23 -2.87
N PHE A 30 -8.67 -11.33 -2.01
CA PHE A 30 -8.83 -10.46 -0.84
C PHE A 30 -7.65 -10.61 0.15
N GLN A 31 -7.28 -11.84 0.50
CA GLN A 31 -6.12 -12.10 1.37
C GLN A 31 -4.82 -11.55 0.79
N LEU A 32 -4.61 -11.74 -0.52
CA LEU A 32 -3.42 -11.27 -1.21
C LEU A 32 -3.39 -9.73 -1.26
N SER A 33 -4.53 -9.09 -1.50
CA SER A 33 -4.66 -7.63 -1.43
C SER A 33 -4.30 -7.10 -0.04
N LEU A 34 -4.83 -7.71 1.02
CA LEU A 34 -4.47 -7.36 2.40
C LEU A 34 -2.97 -7.55 2.67
N MET A 35 -2.39 -8.65 2.19
CA MET A 35 -0.95 -8.90 2.32
C MET A 35 -0.12 -7.82 1.66
N LEU A 36 -0.47 -7.39 0.43
CA LEU A 36 0.22 -6.29 -0.25
C LEU A 36 0.07 -4.97 0.50
N ILE A 37 -1.12 -4.66 1.00
CA ILE A 37 -1.37 -3.45 1.78
C ILE A 37 -0.47 -3.44 3.03
N TYR A 38 -0.40 -4.54 3.79
CA TYR A 38 0.48 -4.65 4.94
C TYR A 38 1.96 -4.61 4.56
N ALA A 39 2.35 -5.17 3.42
CA ALA A 39 3.73 -5.09 2.94
C ALA A 39 4.14 -3.64 2.68
N ILE A 40 3.28 -2.82 2.07
CA ILE A 40 3.52 -1.38 1.86
C ILE A 40 3.63 -0.65 3.21
N ALA A 41 2.72 -0.94 4.14
CA ALA A 41 2.74 -0.36 5.48
C ALA A 41 4.07 -0.69 6.21
N LEU A 42 4.45 -1.97 6.24
CA LEU A 42 5.71 -2.43 6.83
C LEU A 42 6.94 -1.83 6.16
N LEU A 43 6.90 -1.59 4.85
CA LEU A 43 8.00 -0.95 4.13
C LEU A 43 8.18 0.50 4.59
N GLY A 44 7.08 1.25 4.74
CA GLY A 44 7.09 2.59 5.34
C GLY A 44 7.63 2.57 6.78
N LEU A 45 7.17 1.62 7.59
CA LEU A 45 7.67 1.43 8.96
C LEU A 45 9.18 1.12 8.96
N ASN A 46 9.65 0.25 8.07
CA ASN A 46 11.06 -0.14 7.96
C ASN A 46 11.95 1.04 7.55
N ILE A 47 11.44 1.98 6.75
CA ILE A 47 12.17 3.22 6.46
C ILE A 47 12.37 4.05 7.73
N LEU A 48 11.32 4.21 8.55
CA LEU A 48 11.41 4.99 9.80
C LEU A 48 12.28 4.30 10.86
N THR A 49 12.06 3.02 11.11
CA THR A 49 12.75 2.28 12.18
C THR A 49 14.13 1.78 11.77
N GLY A 50 14.29 1.36 10.51
CA GLY A 50 15.52 0.79 9.98
C GLY A 50 16.52 1.86 9.57
N TYR A 51 16.13 2.81 8.71
CA TYR A 51 17.03 3.87 8.27
C TYR A 51 17.06 5.05 9.24
N GLY A 52 15.91 5.40 9.84
CA GLY A 52 15.81 6.51 10.79
C GLY A 52 16.18 6.15 12.24
N GLY A 53 16.21 4.87 12.60
CA GLY A 53 16.48 4.40 13.97
C GLY A 53 15.41 4.81 15.00
N GLN A 54 14.27 5.35 14.57
CA GLN A 54 13.22 5.88 15.44
C GLN A 54 12.14 4.82 15.68
N ILE A 55 11.68 4.68 16.93
CA ILE A 55 10.51 3.85 17.25
C ILE A 55 9.24 4.58 16.79
N SER A 56 8.52 3.98 15.85
CA SER A 56 7.31 4.57 15.30
C SER A 56 6.07 4.13 16.09
N LEU A 57 5.60 4.99 17.00
CA LEU A 57 4.39 4.77 17.81
C LEU A 57 3.08 5.08 17.06
N GLY A 58 3.14 5.91 16.00
CA GLY A 58 1.95 6.40 15.28
C GLY A 58 1.61 5.68 13.97
N HIS A 59 2.42 4.71 13.52
CA HIS A 59 2.27 4.10 12.19
C HIS A 59 0.87 3.50 11.95
N GLY A 60 0.35 2.76 12.93
CA GLY A 60 -0.99 2.17 12.85
C GLY A 60 -2.11 3.22 12.78
N ALA A 61 -1.93 4.37 13.44
CA ALA A 61 -2.89 5.46 13.38
C ALA A 61 -2.93 6.09 11.99
N PHE A 62 -1.77 6.38 11.38
CA PHE A 62 -1.70 6.92 10.01
C PHE A 62 -2.22 5.92 8.96
N TYR A 63 -1.93 4.63 9.14
CA TYR A 63 -2.50 3.57 8.31
C TYR A 63 -4.03 3.55 8.37
N ALA A 64 -4.61 3.64 9.58
CA ALA A 64 -6.06 3.67 9.77
C ALA A 64 -6.69 4.95 9.19
N ILE A 65 -6.10 6.13 9.44
CA ILE A 65 -6.62 7.42 8.94
C ILE A 65 -6.72 7.42 7.43
N GLY A 66 -5.65 7.03 6.72
CA GLY A 66 -5.66 6.97 5.26
C GLY A 66 -6.69 5.98 4.72
N GLY A 67 -6.74 4.76 5.28
CA GLY A 67 -7.66 3.72 4.86
C GLY A 67 -9.14 4.07 5.07
N TYR A 68 -9.49 4.56 6.27
CA TYR A 68 -10.87 4.97 6.57
C TYR A 68 -11.28 6.20 5.79
N CYS A 69 -10.38 7.17 5.58
CA CYS A 69 -10.67 8.34 4.75
C CYS A 69 -11.02 7.91 3.33
N ALA A 70 -10.20 7.04 2.71
CA ALA A 70 -10.49 6.51 1.39
C ALA A 70 -11.82 5.73 1.34
N ALA A 71 -12.11 4.90 2.36
CA ALA A 71 -13.35 4.14 2.44
C ALA A 71 -14.59 5.06 2.53
N ILE A 72 -14.56 6.08 3.40
CA ILE A 72 -15.65 7.06 3.54
C ILE A 72 -15.84 7.84 2.25
N LEU A 73 -14.75 8.22 1.59
CA LEU A 73 -14.79 9.02 0.37
C LEU A 73 -15.39 8.23 -0.82
N MET A 74 -15.14 6.91 -0.87
CA MET A 74 -15.79 6.02 -1.84
C MET A 74 -17.25 5.73 -1.47
N ASP A 75 -17.55 5.41 -0.21
CA ASP A 75 -18.89 4.98 0.23
C ASP A 75 -19.91 6.14 0.29
N ARG A 76 -19.49 7.30 0.81
CA ARG A 76 -20.40 8.45 1.03
C ARG A 76 -20.41 9.46 -0.10
N PHE A 77 -19.26 9.69 -0.73
CA PHE A 77 -19.11 10.71 -1.77
C PHE A 77 -19.06 10.12 -3.19
N GLY A 78 -18.99 8.79 -3.33
CA GLY A 78 -18.96 8.13 -4.64
C GLY A 78 -17.75 8.52 -5.49
N LEU A 79 -16.67 9.02 -4.87
CA LEU A 79 -15.49 9.49 -5.59
C LEU A 79 -14.76 8.31 -6.25
N PRO A 80 -14.19 8.51 -7.46
CA PRO A 80 -13.45 7.46 -8.14
C PRO A 80 -12.21 7.09 -7.33
N TYR A 81 -11.86 5.80 -7.33
CA TYR A 81 -10.72 5.25 -6.57
C TYR A 81 -9.42 6.04 -6.77
N MET A 82 -9.14 6.50 -7.99
CA MET A 82 -7.92 7.26 -8.28
C MET A 82 -7.90 8.64 -7.62
N ALA A 83 -9.06 9.26 -7.39
CA ALA A 83 -9.17 10.53 -6.70
C ALA A 83 -9.13 10.38 -5.18
N THR A 84 -9.49 9.21 -4.64
CA THR A 84 -9.47 9.02 -3.19
C THR A 84 -8.06 8.86 -2.63
N ILE A 85 -7.12 8.33 -3.41
CA ILE A 85 -5.71 8.20 -3.03
C ILE A 85 -5.07 9.56 -2.67
N PRO A 86 -5.05 10.59 -3.55
CA PRO A 86 -4.42 11.86 -3.22
C PRO A 86 -5.14 12.61 -2.10
N VAL A 87 -6.48 12.51 -2.01
CA VAL A 87 -7.25 13.16 -0.94
C VAL A 87 -6.96 12.52 0.41
N ALA A 88 -6.98 11.18 0.50
CA ALA A 88 -6.65 10.46 1.72
C ALA A 88 -5.19 10.70 2.15
N ALA A 89 -4.26 10.80 1.19
CA ALA A 89 -2.87 11.15 1.46
C ALA A 89 -2.75 12.58 2.03
N ALA A 90 -3.46 13.56 1.47
CA ALA A 90 -3.48 14.93 1.97
C ALA A 90 -4.06 15.02 3.38
N VAL A 91 -5.18 14.32 3.65
CA VAL A 91 -5.79 14.26 4.99
C VAL A 91 -4.84 13.63 6.00
N CYS A 92 -4.18 12.53 5.64
CA CYS A 92 -3.20 11.88 6.51
C CYS A 92 -1.98 12.78 6.79
N PHE A 93 -1.51 13.53 5.79
CA PHE A 93 -0.42 14.49 5.95
C PHE A 93 -0.78 15.62 6.91
N VAL A 94 -1.98 16.21 6.76
CA VAL A 94 -2.48 17.25 7.69
C VAL A 94 -2.61 16.70 9.11
N ALA A 95 -3.12 15.48 9.26
CA ALA A 95 -3.23 14.82 10.56
C ALA A 95 -1.86 14.52 11.21
N GLY A 96 -0.80 14.33 10.41
CA GLY A 96 0.56 14.12 10.92
C GLY A 96 1.31 15.40 11.28
N ILE A 97 0.85 16.56 10.79
CA ILE A 97 1.38 17.87 11.19
C ILE A 97 0.86 18.31 12.56
N LEU A 98 -0.37 17.91 12.89
CA LEU A 98 -1.05 18.24 14.14
C LEU A 98 -0.42 17.52 15.34
#